data_AF-A0A9P9IDU9-F1
#
_entry.id   AF-A0A9P9IDU9-F1
#
_cell.length_a   1.000
_cell.length_b   1.000
_cell.length_c   1.000
_cell.angle_alpha   90.00
_cell.angle_beta   90.00
_cell.angle_gamma   90.00
#
_symmetry.space_group_name_H-M   'P 1'
#
loop_
_entity.id
_entity.type
_entity.pdbx_description
1 polymer ?
#
loop_
_entity_poly.entity_id
_entity_poly.type
_entity_poly.pdbx_seq_one_letter_code
_entity_poly.pdbx_strand_id
1 'polypeptide(L)'
;MAPFKAESINFKQHSILKPQRSPATRQTIELPMNHKKRPECLPLPVPVVLEQDQILTLRDKTKIRADVYRLTSSQKVPAILMWDPLSRYEDFERFDPAESVPSGYATINTDSRDVGNSDDNLRFWGTSESQDGYNVVEKIAKLPWYKRKVGMTRES
;
A
#
# COMPACT_ATOMS: atom_id res chain seq x y z
N MET A 1 -50.14 -1.71 -19.24
CA MET A 1 -49.68 -2.07 -17.88
C MET A 1 -50.20 -1.01 -16.92
N ALA A 2 -50.97 -1.41 -15.90
CA ALA A 2 -51.52 -0.48 -14.90
C ALA A 2 -50.41 -0.05 -13.91
N PRO A 3 -50.41 1.20 -13.41
CA PRO A 3 -49.42 1.65 -12.44
C PRO A 3 -49.76 1.13 -11.04
N PHE A 4 -48.83 0.41 -10.41
CA PHE A 4 -48.88 0.12 -8.97
C PHE A 4 -48.12 1.21 -8.20
N LYS A 5 -48.71 1.71 -7.11
CA LYS A 5 -48.06 2.63 -6.16
C LYS A 5 -47.36 1.79 -5.09
N ALA A 6 -46.03 1.81 -5.07
CA ALA A 6 -45.27 1.41 -3.91
C ALA A 6 -45.32 2.54 -2.88
N GLU A 7 -45.73 2.23 -1.66
CA GLU A 7 -45.69 3.14 -0.52
C GLU A 7 -44.27 3.66 -0.32
N SER A 8 -44.15 4.96 -0.06
CA SER A 8 -42.91 5.73 -0.17
C SER A 8 -41.85 5.28 0.83
N ILE A 9 -40.82 4.59 0.34
CA ILE A 9 -39.56 4.39 1.07
C ILE A 9 -38.74 5.67 0.93
N ASN A 10 -38.37 6.29 2.04
CA ASN A 10 -37.47 7.44 2.02
C ASN A 10 -36.04 6.99 1.72
N PHE A 11 -35.54 7.31 0.52
CA PHE A 11 -34.14 7.10 0.16
C PHE A 11 -33.29 8.23 0.73
N LYS A 12 -32.39 7.90 1.66
CA LYS A 12 -31.35 8.84 2.10
C LYS A 12 -30.15 8.67 1.18
N GLN A 13 -30.05 9.51 0.15
CA GLN A 13 -28.87 9.55 -0.71
C GLN A 13 -27.69 10.09 0.10
N HIS A 14 -26.73 9.23 0.41
CA HIS A 14 -25.47 9.64 1.00
C HIS A 14 -24.67 10.47 -0.02
N SER A 15 -23.93 11.47 0.45
CA SER A 15 -23.09 12.29 -0.42
C SER A 15 -22.12 11.40 -1.19
N ILE A 16 -22.07 11.57 -2.51
CA ILE A 16 -21.09 10.90 -3.39
C ILE A 16 -19.65 11.34 -3.09
N LEU A 17 -19.47 12.44 -2.37
CA LEU A 17 -18.17 12.93 -1.96
C LEU A 17 -17.64 12.04 -0.84
N LYS A 18 -16.50 11.39 -1.11
CA LYS A 18 -15.78 10.59 -0.13
C LYS A 18 -15.42 11.50 1.05
N PRO A 19 -15.60 11.06 2.31
CA PRO A 19 -15.10 11.80 3.45
C PRO A 19 -13.57 11.92 3.30
N GLN A 20 -13.09 13.13 2.99
CA GLN A 20 -11.67 13.41 2.93
C GLN A 20 -11.10 13.34 4.34
N ARG A 21 -10.39 12.25 4.65
CA ARG A 21 -9.48 12.25 5.79
C ARG A 21 -8.24 13.05 5.40
N SER A 22 -7.69 13.80 6.34
CA SER A 22 -6.40 14.45 6.12
C SER A 22 -5.37 13.37 5.73
N PRO A 23 -4.63 13.56 4.62
CA PRO A 23 -3.65 12.57 4.20
C PRO A 23 -2.61 12.38 5.29
N ALA A 24 -2.25 11.13 5.57
CA ALA A 24 -1.25 10.83 6.58
C ALA A 24 0.12 11.45 6.22
N THR A 25 0.79 11.96 7.25
CA THR A 25 2.11 12.58 7.12
C THR A 25 3.16 11.49 6.87
N ARG A 26 4.04 11.71 5.89
CA ARG A 26 5.19 10.82 5.64
C ARG A 26 6.07 10.72 6.89
N GLN A 27 6.48 9.51 7.25
CA GLN A 27 7.36 9.29 8.41
C GLN A 27 8.42 8.24 8.09
N THR A 28 9.55 8.32 8.78
CA THR A 28 10.57 7.28 8.77
C THR A 28 10.82 6.90 10.21
N ILE A 29 10.58 5.63 10.52
CA ILE A 29 10.61 5.09 11.87
C ILE A 29 11.60 3.93 11.89
N GLU A 30 12.53 3.93 12.85
CA GLU A 30 13.36 2.77 13.12
C GLU A 30 12.67 1.88 14.14
N LEU A 31 12.34 0.66 13.74
CA LEU A 31 11.75 -0.36 14.57
C LEU A 31 12.89 -1.25 15.10
N PRO A 32 13.13 -1.29 16.42
CA PRO A 32 14.18 -2.12 16.99
C PRO A 32 13.86 -3.61 16.83
N MET A 33 14.87 -4.46 16.96
CA MET A 33 14.69 -5.90 17.11
C MET A 33 13.72 -6.19 18.26
N ASN A 34 12.88 -7.21 18.10
CA ASN A 34 11.79 -7.60 18.99
C ASN A 34 10.59 -6.63 19.04
N HIS A 35 10.57 -5.58 18.22
CA HIS A 35 9.39 -4.74 18.07
C HIS A 35 8.19 -5.58 17.59
N LYS A 36 7.02 -5.27 18.13
CA LYS A 36 5.75 -5.91 17.77
C LYS A 36 4.72 -4.84 17.43
N LYS A 37 4.00 -5.00 16.31
CA LYS A 37 2.89 -4.12 15.93
C LYS A 37 1.75 -4.18 16.96
N ARG A 38 1.41 -5.39 17.42
CA ARG A 38 0.48 -5.68 18.51
C ARG A 38 1.06 -6.81 19.39
N PRO A 39 0.70 -6.93 20.68
CA PRO A 39 1.29 -7.92 21.59
C PRO A 39 1.26 -9.37 21.07
N GLU A 40 0.21 -9.73 20.35
CA GLU A 40 -0.04 -11.05 19.75
C GLU A 40 0.71 -11.30 18.44
N CYS A 41 1.24 -10.25 17.79
CA CYS A 41 2.02 -10.41 16.56
C CYS A 41 3.39 -11.01 16.82
N LEU A 42 3.97 -11.62 15.78
CA LEU A 42 5.36 -12.06 15.79
C LEU A 42 6.30 -10.85 15.99
N PRO A 43 7.34 -11.00 16.82
CA PRO A 43 8.35 -9.96 16.98
C PRO A 43 9.23 -9.88 15.73
N LEU A 44 9.66 -8.67 15.37
CA LEU A 44 10.66 -8.48 14.32
C LEU A 44 11.98 -9.13 14.75
N PRO A 45 12.51 -10.12 14.01
CA PRO A 45 13.75 -10.80 14.39
C PRO A 45 15.00 -9.96 14.06
N VAL A 46 14.85 -8.85 13.35
CA VAL A 46 15.91 -7.91 12.95
C VAL A 46 15.40 -6.46 13.11
N PRO A 47 16.28 -5.46 13.27
CA PRO A 47 15.86 -4.06 13.21
C PRO A 47 15.45 -3.67 11.78
N VAL A 48 14.36 -2.92 11.66
CA VAL A 48 13.72 -2.55 10.39
C VAL A 48 13.50 -1.05 10.34
N VAL A 49 13.77 -0.43 9.20
CA VAL A 49 13.31 0.93 8.88
C VAL A 49 11.96 0.81 8.19
N LEU A 50 10.95 1.48 8.77
CA LEU A 50 9.65 1.70 8.19
C LEU A 50 9.59 3.12 7.62
N GLU A 51 9.52 3.24 6.30
CA GLU A 51 9.19 4.49 5.62
C GLU A 51 7.67 4.47 5.35
N GLN A 52 6.91 5.15 6.19
CA GLN A 52 5.45 5.13 6.18
C GLN A 52 4.86 6.22 5.27
N ASP A 53 3.76 5.89 4.58
CA ASP A 53 2.95 6.75 3.72
C ASP A 53 3.78 7.49 2.64
N GLN A 54 4.79 6.81 2.09
CA GLN A 54 5.65 7.34 1.02
C GLN A 54 4.85 7.62 -0.24
N ILE A 55 5.18 8.70 -0.93
CA ILE A 55 4.45 9.14 -2.12
C ILE A 55 5.19 8.70 -3.38
N LEU A 56 4.51 7.89 -4.19
CA LEU A 56 4.93 7.49 -5.53
C LEU A 56 4.05 8.21 -6.56
N THR A 57 4.57 9.27 -7.18
CA THR A 57 3.84 10.02 -8.22
C THR A 57 3.90 9.28 -9.55
N LEU A 58 2.73 8.88 -10.06
CA LEU A 58 2.58 8.16 -11.33
C LEU A 58 2.68 9.09 -12.56
N ARG A 59 2.53 8.51 -13.76
CA ARG A 59 2.62 9.20 -15.06
C ARG A 59 1.63 10.34 -15.23
N ASP A 60 0.42 10.18 -14.70
CA ASP A 60 -0.69 11.13 -14.76
C ASP A 60 -0.74 12.07 -13.55
N LYS A 61 0.36 12.14 -12.78
CA LYS A 61 0.53 12.94 -11.56
C LYS A 61 -0.28 12.44 -10.36
N THR A 62 -1.00 11.34 -10.48
CA THR A 62 -1.66 10.67 -9.35
C THR A 62 -0.63 10.25 -8.32
N LYS A 63 -0.90 10.54 -7.05
CA LYS A 63 -0.05 10.13 -5.93
C LYS A 63 -0.55 8.83 -5.35
N ILE A 64 0.27 7.79 -5.48
CA ILE A 64 0.06 6.52 -4.81
C ILE A 64 0.84 6.50 -3.51
N ARG A 65 0.29 5.88 -2.48
CA ARG A 65 0.94 5.71 -1.18
C ARG A 65 1.53 4.32 -1.03
N ALA A 66 2.70 4.25 -0.41
CA ALA A 66 3.33 2.99 -0.08
C ALA A 66 4.05 3.03 1.28
N ASP A 67 3.98 1.94 2.00
CA ASP A 67 4.82 1.67 3.18
C ASP A 67 6.00 0.80 2.75
N VAL A 68 7.22 1.24 3.09
CA VAL A 68 8.44 0.51 2.77
C VAL A 68 9.08 -0.01 4.05
N TYR A 69 9.27 -1.32 4.11
CA TYR A 69 10.00 -2.02 5.16
C TYR A 69 11.34 -2.50 4.60
N ARG A 70 12.44 -2.10 5.24
CA ARG A 70 13.79 -2.53 4.84
C ARG A 70 14.71 -2.64 6.04
N LEU A 71 15.82 -3.35 5.90
CA LEU A 71 16.85 -3.40 6.93
C LEU A 71 17.41 -1.98 7.21
N THR A 72 17.79 -1.74 8.47
CA THR A 72 18.53 -0.53 8.88
C THR A 72 19.93 -0.44 8.27
N SER A 73 20.42 -1.55 7.69
CA SER A 73 21.68 -1.60 6.96
C SER A 73 21.70 -0.67 5.74
N SER A 74 22.90 -0.17 5.39
CA SER A 74 23.15 0.59 4.16
C SER A 74 23.23 -0.28 2.90
N GLN A 75 23.17 -1.60 3.04
CA GLN A 75 23.23 -2.53 1.92
C GLN A 75 22.01 -2.39 1.01
N LYS A 76 22.26 -2.34 -0.30
CA LYS A 76 21.17 -2.36 -1.28
C LYS A 76 20.54 -3.75 -1.38
N VAL A 77 19.22 -3.81 -1.39
CA VAL A 77 18.44 -5.06 -1.39
C VAL A 77 17.43 -5.13 -2.54
N PRO A 78 17.09 -6.33 -3.03
CA PRO A 78 15.94 -6.52 -3.91
C PRO A 78 14.64 -6.12 -3.19
N ALA A 79 13.58 -5.85 -3.96
CA ALA A 79 12.29 -5.46 -3.41
C ALA A 79 11.18 -6.45 -3.77
N ILE A 80 10.26 -6.66 -2.83
CA ILE A 80 9.00 -7.36 -3.00
C ILE A 80 7.91 -6.29 -2.94
N LEU A 81 7.22 -6.11 -4.07
CA LEU A 81 6.11 -5.18 -4.21
C LEU A 81 4.80 -5.94 -3.98
N MET A 82 4.06 -5.52 -2.96
CA MET A 82 2.66 -5.89 -2.76
C MET A 82 1.78 -4.82 -3.41
N TRP A 83 1.02 -5.23 -4.43
CA TRP A 83 0.03 -4.37 -5.06
C TRP A 83 -1.36 -4.73 -4.56
N ASP A 84 -1.96 -3.83 -3.80
CA ASP A 84 -3.16 -4.14 -3.03
C ASP A 84 -4.26 -3.08 -3.26
N PRO A 85 -5.48 -3.47 -3.68
CA PRO A 85 -6.64 -2.58 -3.67
C PRO A 85 -7.30 -2.49 -2.28
N LEU A 86 -6.74 -3.15 -1.27
CA LEU A 86 -7.22 -3.14 0.10
C LEU A 86 -6.46 -2.14 0.95
N SER A 87 -7.16 -1.62 1.94
CA SER A 87 -6.66 -0.54 2.77
C SER A 87 -5.74 -1.06 3.87
N ARG A 88 -5.15 -0.14 4.66
CA ARG A 88 -4.39 -0.46 5.87
C ARG A 88 -5.14 -1.29 6.92
N TYR A 89 -6.46 -1.45 6.80
CA TYR A 89 -7.25 -2.25 7.75
C TYR A 89 -7.19 -3.75 7.42
N GLU A 90 -6.83 -4.08 6.19
CA GLU A 90 -6.64 -5.43 5.67
C GLU A 90 -5.14 -5.82 5.65
N ASP A 91 -4.34 -5.17 6.49
CA ASP A 91 -2.88 -5.40 6.61
C ASP A 91 -2.49 -6.88 6.89
N PHE A 92 -3.44 -7.73 7.25
CA PHE A 92 -3.20 -9.16 7.50
C PHE A 92 -3.00 -9.97 6.22
N GLU A 93 -3.47 -9.50 5.06
CA GLU A 93 -3.27 -10.13 3.73
C GLU A 93 -1.95 -9.68 3.07
N ARG A 94 -1.22 -8.81 3.76
CA ARG A 94 0.03 -8.26 3.27
C ARG A 94 1.18 -9.17 3.68
N PHE A 95 2.20 -9.24 2.83
CA PHE A 95 3.39 -10.01 3.11
C PHE A 95 4.08 -9.52 4.38
N ASP A 96 4.39 -10.43 5.31
CA ASP A 96 4.93 -10.03 6.61
C ASP A 96 6.38 -9.50 6.49
N PRO A 97 6.66 -8.25 6.90
CA PRO A 97 8.01 -7.73 6.97
C PRO A 97 8.91 -8.53 7.93
N ALA A 98 8.34 -9.21 8.94
CA ALA A 98 9.09 -10.06 9.86
C ALA A 98 9.72 -11.29 9.19
N GLU A 99 9.25 -11.70 8.01
CA GLU A 99 9.80 -12.84 7.25
C GLU A 99 10.67 -12.39 6.06
N SER A 100 10.20 -11.40 5.30
CA SER A 100 10.89 -10.88 4.10
C SER A 100 12.17 -10.12 4.41
N VAL A 101 12.12 -9.23 5.40
CA VAL A 101 13.25 -8.33 5.71
C VAL A 101 14.47 -9.10 6.23
N PRO A 102 14.33 -10.09 7.13
CA PRO A 102 15.46 -10.96 7.52
C PRO A 102 16.02 -11.79 6.37
N SER A 103 15.16 -12.16 5.41
CA SER A 103 15.58 -12.88 4.20
C SER A 103 16.37 -12.02 3.20
N GLY A 104 16.56 -10.73 3.50
CA GLY A 104 17.36 -9.80 2.70
C GLY A 104 16.59 -9.08 1.59
N TYR A 105 15.26 -9.00 1.70
CA TYR A 105 14.40 -8.26 0.78
C TYR A 105 13.82 -7.02 1.46
N ALA A 106 13.56 -5.96 0.69
CA ALA A 106 12.67 -4.88 1.13
C ALA A 106 11.23 -5.20 0.74
N THR A 107 10.28 -4.93 1.63
CA THR A 107 8.84 -5.15 1.37
C THR A 107 8.16 -3.81 1.20
N ILE A 108 7.37 -3.70 0.13
CA ILE A 108 6.72 -2.45 -0.27
C ILE A 108 5.23 -2.73 -0.40
N ASN A 109 4.46 -2.21 0.54
CA ASN A 109 3.01 -2.34 0.56
C ASN A 109 2.41 -1.10 -0.08
N THR A 110 1.85 -1.27 -1.27
CA THR A 110 1.33 -0.15 -2.08
C THR A 110 -0.19 -0.14 -2.08
N ASP A 111 -0.76 1.00 -1.71
CA ASP A 111 -2.20 1.24 -1.78
C ASP A 111 -2.57 1.65 -3.22
N SER A 112 -3.43 0.89 -3.88
CA SER A 112 -3.93 1.24 -5.23
C SER A 112 -4.66 2.60 -5.25
N ARG A 113 -5.01 3.09 -6.45
CA ARG A 113 -5.79 4.34 -6.58
C ARG A 113 -7.06 4.28 -5.74
N ASP A 114 -7.42 5.39 -5.10
CA ASP A 114 -8.57 5.52 -4.20
C ASP A 114 -8.55 4.63 -2.94
N VAL A 115 -7.42 3.95 -2.68
CA VAL A 115 -7.25 3.09 -1.51
C VAL A 115 -6.41 3.83 -0.48
N GLY A 116 -6.81 3.74 0.78
CA GLY A 116 -6.15 4.46 1.86
C GLY A 116 -6.12 5.97 1.61
N ASN A 117 -4.91 6.50 1.39
CA ASN A 117 -4.64 7.91 1.12
C ASN A 117 -4.08 8.16 -0.31
N SER A 118 -4.22 7.19 -1.20
CA SER A 118 -3.87 7.34 -2.62
C SER A 118 -4.92 8.18 -3.35
N ASP A 119 -4.45 9.00 -4.29
CA ASP A 119 -5.29 9.88 -5.10
C ASP A 119 -6.09 9.10 -6.18
N ASP A 120 -7.01 9.80 -6.84
CA ASP A 120 -7.86 9.35 -7.95
C ASP A 120 -8.85 8.24 -7.56
N ASN A 121 -9.67 7.80 -8.52
CA ASN A 121 -10.68 6.75 -8.36
C ASN A 121 -10.11 5.34 -8.58
N LEU A 122 -10.67 4.36 -7.86
CA LEU A 122 -10.27 2.96 -7.99
C LEU A 122 -10.57 2.48 -9.40
N ARG A 123 -9.57 1.88 -10.04
CA ARG A 123 -9.72 1.23 -11.35
C ARG A 123 -9.48 -0.25 -11.17
N PHE A 124 -10.52 -0.93 -10.74
CA PHE A 124 -10.46 -2.35 -10.44
C PHE A 124 -10.34 -3.15 -11.73
N TRP A 125 -9.19 -3.81 -11.90
CA TRP A 125 -8.83 -4.64 -13.05
C TRP A 125 -8.64 -3.88 -14.37
N GLY A 126 -7.76 -4.42 -15.21
CA GLY A 126 -7.52 -3.96 -16.57
C GLY A 126 -6.21 -3.19 -16.77
N THR A 127 -6.06 -2.60 -17.95
CA THR A 127 -4.80 -2.04 -18.43
C THR A 127 -4.31 -0.85 -17.61
N SER A 128 -5.21 -0.07 -17.04
CA SER A 128 -4.84 1.08 -16.21
C SER A 128 -4.08 0.64 -14.95
N GLU A 129 -4.58 -0.40 -14.28
CA GLU A 129 -3.97 -0.95 -13.07
C GLU A 129 -2.60 -1.56 -13.40
N SER A 130 -2.47 -2.29 -14.52
CA SER A 130 -1.19 -2.82 -14.98
C SER A 130 -0.16 -1.72 -15.26
N GLN A 131 -0.58 -0.60 -15.86
CA GLN A 131 0.29 0.54 -16.13
C GLN A 131 0.71 1.25 -14.84
N ASP A 132 -0.16 1.31 -13.84
CA ASP A 132 0.16 1.89 -12.53
C ASP A 132 1.19 1.03 -11.79
N GLY A 133 0.98 -0.29 -11.77
CA GLY A 133 1.96 -1.24 -11.25
C GLY A 133 3.33 -1.09 -11.94
N TYR A 134 3.36 -0.98 -13.26
CA TYR A 134 4.60 -0.70 -14.00
C TYR A 134 5.26 0.62 -13.57
N ASN A 135 4.50 1.70 -13.43
CA ASN A 135 5.04 2.98 -12.98
C ASN A 135 5.61 2.90 -11.56
N VAL A 136 4.97 2.15 -10.66
CA VAL A 136 5.45 1.94 -9.30
C VAL A 136 6.76 1.17 -9.30
N VAL A 137 6.87 0.08 -10.07
CA VAL A 137 8.13 -0.67 -10.25
C VAL A 137 9.26 0.24 -10.74
N GLU A 138 8.99 1.08 -11.74
CA GLU A 138 9.96 2.06 -12.28
C GLU A 138 10.38 3.12 -11.25
N LYS A 139 9.49 3.49 -10.32
CA LYS A 139 9.84 4.41 -9.22
C LYS A 139 10.69 3.72 -8.16
N ILE A 140 10.34 2.49 -7.79
CA ILE A 140 11.11 1.67 -6.83
C ILE A 140 12.53 1.47 -7.36
N ALA A 141 12.68 1.23 -8.66
CA ALA A 141 13.97 1.02 -9.30
C ALA A 141 14.94 2.20 -9.14
N LYS A 142 14.45 3.40 -8.84
CA LYS A 142 15.23 4.63 -8.67
C LYS A 142 15.57 4.94 -7.21
N LEU A 143 15.06 4.16 -6.26
CA LEU A 143 15.34 4.37 -4.83
C LEU A 143 16.80 4.06 -4.50
N PRO A 144 17.44 4.83 -3.59
CA PRO A 144 18.87 4.73 -3.35
C PRO A 144 19.31 3.36 -2.79
N TRP A 145 18.42 2.71 -2.04
CA TRP A 145 18.64 1.41 -1.40
C TRP A 145 18.28 0.20 -2.28
N TYR A 146 17.72 0.41 -3.48
CA TYR A 146 17.23 -0.69 -4.31
C TYR A 146 18.36 -1.41 -5.08
N LYS A 147 18.26 -2.75 -5.20
CA LYS A 147 19.21 -3.62 -5.93
C LYS A 147 18.54 -4.47 -7.01
N ARG A 148 18.44 -3.91 -8.23
CA ARG A 148 18.25 -4.54 -9.56
C ARG A 148 17.15 -5.62 -9.77
N LYS A 149 16.48 -6.15 -8.75
CA LYS A 149 15.37 -7.10 -8.87
C LYS A 149 14.16 -6.66 -8.06
N VAL A 150 13.01 -6.50 -8.72
CA VAL A 150 11.69 -6.38 -8.09
C VAL A 150 10.91 -7.65 -8.38
N GLY A 151 10.39 -8.32 -7.34
CA GLY A 151 9.30 -9.28 -7.46
C GLY A 151 7.98 -8.59 -7.11
N MET A 152 6.89 -8.94 -7.78
CA MET A 152 5.55 -8.46 -7.44
C MET A 152 4.69 -9.63 -7.01
N THR A 153 3.97 -9.48 -5.91
CA THR A 153 3.06 -10.48 -5.37
C THR A 153 1.75 -9.82 -4.92
N ARG A 154 0.71 -10.62 -4.84
CA ARG A 154 -0.64 -10.25 -4.41
C ARG A 154 -1.31 -11.49 -3.83
N GLU A 155 -2.06 -11.32 -2.75
CA GLU A 155 -3.00 -12.32 -2.24
C GLU A 155 -4.41 -12.04 -2.81
N SER A 156 -5.21 -13.08 -3.05
CA SER A 156 -6.48 -13.01 -3.79
C SER A 156 -7.68 -13.43 -2.96
#